data_AF-A0A7V8NTB7-F1
#
_entry.id   AF-A0A7V8NTB7-F1
#
_cell.length_a   1.000
_cell.length_b   1.000
_cell.length_c   1.000
_cell.angle_alpha   90.00
_cell.angle_beta   90.00
_cell.angle_gamma   90.00
#
_symmetry.space_group_name_H-M   'P 1'
#
loop_
_entity.id
_entity.type
_entity.pdbx_description
1 polymer ?
#
loop_
_entity_poly.entity_id
_entity_poly.type
_entity_poly.pdbx_seq_one_letter_code
_entity_poly.pdbx_strand_id
1 'polypeptide(L)'
;MTANDCALVNLHIARRYRGGKPRQYWPFGVITDLNNTKNWNTSFQTAVNNAMIALNSAAIAMAWTGGNIAAPVNVSYYHGFTVVTNPITGRARNVPKLKATPDVDTITGQSCNQRVATQRRRQGFSV
;
A
#
# COMPACT_ATOMS: atom_id res chain seq x y z
N MET A 1 -15.12 -17.13 2.77
CA MET A 1 -14.23 -16.01 3.13
C MET A 1 -13.56 -16.36 4.44
N THR A 2 -12.24 -16.24 4.51
CA THR A 2 -11.46 -16.50 5.74
C THR A 2 -11.12 -15.18 6.43
N ALA A 3 -10.77 -15.22 7.72
CA ALA A 3 -10.29 -14.04 8.44
C ALA A 3 -9.01 -13.40 7.84
N ASN A 4 -8.38 -14.06 6.87
CA ASN A 4 -7.20 -13.56 6.18
C ASN A 4 -7.52 -12.77 4.91
N ASP A 5 -8.76 -12.81 4.42
CA ASP A 5 -9.18 -12.12 3.21
C ASP A 5 -9.27 -10.61 3.46
N CYS A 6 -8.86 -9.81 2.47
CA CYS A 6 -8.81 -8.35 2.62
C CYS A 6 -9.00 -7.62 1.29
N ALA A 7 -9.50 -6.38 1.38
CA ALA A 7 -9.48 -5.43 0.28
C ALA A 7 -8.09 -4.83 0.13
N LEU A 8 -7.54 -4.90 -1.08
CA LEU A 8 -6.26 -4.30 -1.43
C LEU A 8 -6.49 -2.95 -2.11
N VAL A 9 -6.05 -1.87 -1.49
CA VAL A 9 -6.13 -0.51 -2.05
C VAL A 9 -4.77 -0.15 -2.64
N ASN A 10 -4.73 0.08 -3.95
CA ASN A 10 -3.54 0.55 -4.65
C ASN A 10 -3.48 2.07 -4.57
N LEU A 11 -2.33 2.61 -4.20
CA LEU A 11 -2.10 4.05 -4.10
C LEU A 11 -1.24 4.50 -5.29
N HIS A 12 -1.80 5.39 -6.11
CA HIS A 12 -1.19 5.88 -7.34
C HIS A 12 -0.25 7.05 -7.04
N ILE A 13 0.93 7.02 -7.65
CA ILE A 13 1.93 8.08 -7.58
C ILE A 13 2.49 8.31 -8.99
N ALA A 14 2.86 9.56 -9.31
CA ALA A 14 3.35 9.93 -10.64
C ALA A 14 4.68 9.22 -11.01
N ARG A 15 5.56 9.04 -10.02
CA ARG A 15 6.88 8.43 -10.26
C ARG A 15 6.74 6.97 -10.71
N ARG A 16 7.46 6.60 -11.78
CA ARG A 16 7.63 5.20 -12.15
C ARG A 16 8.48 4.49 -11.10
N TYR A 17 7.93 3.43 -10.52
CA TYR A 17 8.63 2.61 -9.53
C TYR A 17 9.06 1.30 -10.18
N ARG A 18 10.35 0.96 -10.07
CA ARG A 18 10.83 -0.40 -10.31
C ARG A 18 10.77 -1.15 -8.99
N GLY A 19 9.62 -1.77 -8.71
CA GLY A 19 9.33 -2.42 -7.43
C GLY A 19 7.83 -2.46 -7.12
N GLY A 20 7.49 -2.79 -5.88
CA GLY A 20 6.11 -2.75 -5.42
C GLY A 20 5.60 -1.31 -5.32
N LYS A 21 4.51 -1.00 -6.04
CA LYS A 21 3.76 0.26 -5.84
C LYS A 21 3.18 0.33 -4.41
N PRO A 22 3.00 1.55 -3.87
CA PRO A 22 2.43 1.72 -2.53
C PRO A 22 1.02 1.15 -2.48
N ARG A 23 0.70 0.46 -1.38
CA ARG A 23 -0.55 -0.28 -1.22
C ARG A 23 -0.93 -0.43 0.25
N GLN A 24 -2.22 -0.56 0.50
CA GLN A 24 -2.79 -0.80 1.82
C GLN A 24 -3.69 -2.03 1.79
N TYR A 25 -3.69 -2.80 2.86
CA TYR A 25 -4.49 -4.00 3.03
C TYR A 25 -5.49 -3.75 4.15
N TRP A 26 -6.78 -3.81 3.82
CA TRP A 26 -7.85 -3.50 4.75
C TRP A 26 -8.69 -4.75 5.02
N PRO A 27 -9.01 -5.07 6.29
CA PRO A 27 -9.85 -6.20 6.65
C PRO A 27 -11.33 -5.89 6.37
N PHE A 28 -11.63 -5.46 5.15
CA PHE A 28 -12.96 -5.16 4.64
C PHE A 28 -13.45 -6.30 3.77
N GLY A 29 -14.78 -6.34 3.59
CA GLY A 29 -15.47 -7.28 2.74
C GLY A 29 -16.05 -8.44 3.53
N VAL A 30 -17.22 -8.88 3.10
CA VAL A 30 -17.90 -10.09 3.54
C VAL A 30 -18.18 -11.00 2.34
N ILE A 31 -18.68 -12.22 2.60
CA ILE A 31 -18.92 -13.20 1.53
C ILE A 31 -19.89 -12.69 0.45
N THR A 32 -20.85 -11.84 0.81
CA THR A 32 -21.82 -11.21 -0.11
C THR A 32 -21.21 -10.13 -1.01
N ASP A 33 -20.02 -9.64 -0.67
CA ASP A 33 -19.28 -8.66 -1.46
C ASP A 33 -18.48 -9.30 -2.62
N LEU A 34 -18.45 -10.63 -2.67
CA LEU A 34 -17.78 -11.39 -3.72
C LEU A 34 -18.69 -11.50 -4.94
N ASN A 35 -18.13 -11.23 -6.12
CA ASN A 35 -18.72 -11.63 -7.39
C ASN A 35 -18.46 -13.11 -7.67
N ASN A 36 -17.28 -13.60 -7.25
CA ASN A 36 -16.90 -15.00 -7.27
C ASN A 36 -15.82 -15.24 -6.21
N THR A 37 -15.35 -16.47 -6.09
CA THR A 37 -14.36 -16.88 -5.06
C THR A 37 -13.05 -16.09 -5.08
N LYS A 38 -12.72 -15.36 -6.16
CA LYS A 38 -11.47 -14.61 -6.33
C LYS A 38 -11.65 -13.10 -6.48
N ASN A 39 -12.87 -12.64 -6.80
CA ASN A 39 -13.12 -11.27 -7.20
C ASN A 39 -14.21 -10.64 -6.33
N TRP A 40 -13.93 -9.45 -5.83
CA TRP A 40 -14.92 -8.53 -5.32
C TRP A 40 -15.89 -8.11 -6.43
N ASN A 41 -17.15 -7.90 -6.07
CA ASN A 41 -18.12 -7.29 -6.96
C ASN A 41 -17.83 -5.78 -7.12
N THR A 42 -18.44 -5.18 -8.14
CA THR A 42 -18.19 -3.77 -8.47
C THR A 42 -18.73 -2.83 -7.39
N SER A 43 -19.89 -3.15 -6.79
CA SER A 43 -20.51 -2.34 -5.74
C SER A 43 -19.61 -2.21 -4.52
N PHE A 44 -18.99 -3.31 -4.07
CA PHE A 44 -18.03 -3.32 -2.98
C PHE A 44 -16.79 -2.50 -3.31
N GLN A 45 -16.21 -2.65 -4.51
CA GLN A 45 -15.05 -1.85 -4.92
C GLN A 45 -15.35 -0.35 -4.89
N THR A 46 -16.54 0.05 -5.37
CA THR A 46 -17.01 1.45 -5.30
C THR A 46 -17.17 1.90 -3.86
N ALA A 47 -17.77 1.08 -2.99
CA ALA A 47 -17.93 1.39 -1.57
C ALA A 47 -16.58 1.59 -0.86
N VAL A 48 -15.60 0.71 -1.10
CA VAL A 48 -14.24 0.83 -0.56
C VAL A 48 -13.56 2.09 -1.08
N ASN A 49 -13.63 2.37 -2.38
CA ASN A 49 -13.05 3.60 -2.94
C ASN A 49 -13.64 4.86 -2.28
N ASN A 50 -14.96 4.91 -2.12
CA ASN A 50 -15.64 6.03 -1.48
C ASN A 50 -15.26 6.16 0.00
N ALA A 51 -15.22 5.04 0.74
CA ALA A 51 -14.82 5.03 2.14
C ALA A 51 -13.36 5.50 2.32
N MET A 52 -12.46 5.07 1.45
CA MET A 52 -11.06 5.51 1.48
C MET A 52 -10.90 6.98 1.12
N ILE A 53 -11.71 7.52 0.20
CA ILE A 53 -11.73 8.96 -0.10
C ILE A 53 -12.20 9.72 1.14
N ALA A 54 -13.32 9.29 1.75
CA ALA A 54 -13.86 9.90 2.96
C ALA A 54 -12.86 9.87 4.13
N LEU A 55 -12.17 8.74 4.33
CA LEU A 55 -11.14 8.62 5.36
C LEU A 55 -9.99 9.61 5.14
N ASN A 56 -9.47 9.71 3.92
CA ASN A 56 -8.38 10.63 3.61
C ASN A 56 -8.83 12.09 3.80
N SER A 57 -10.04 12.44 3.35
CA SER A 57 -10.60 13.78 3.55
C SER A 57 -10.79 14.10 5.04
N ALA A 58 -11.28 13.15 5.83
CA ALA A 58 -11.43 13.32 7.28
C ALA A 58 -10.06 13.51 7.94
N ALA A 59 -9.07 12.70 7.59
CA ALA A 59 -7.71 12.83 8.14
C ALA A 59 -7.05 14.17 7.79
N ILE A 60 -7.23 14.68 6.56
CA ILE A 60 -6.72 15.99 6.14
C ILE A 60 -7.41 17.13 6.91
N ALA A 61 -8.72 17.00 7.14
CA ALA A 61 -9.50 17.98 7.90
C ALA A 61 -9.15 17.99 9.40
N MET A 62 -8.51 16.94 9.93
CA MET A 62 -8.03 16.91 11.30
C MET A 62 -6.83 17.86 11.46
N ALA A 63 -7.10 19.05 11.98
CA ALA A 63 -6.06 19.93 12.52
C ALA A 63 -5.71 19.51 13.95
N TRP A 64 -4.44 19.67 14.31
CA TRP A 64 -3.97 19.52 15.68
C TRP A 64 -3.13 20.74 16.04
N THR A 65 -3.00 21.04 17.34
CA THR A 65 -2.33 22.26 17.79
C THR A 65 -0.86 22.22 17.39
N GLY A 66 -0.50 22.98 16.35
CA GLY A 66 0.86 23.01 15.79
C GLY A 66 0.99 22.54 14.34
N GLY A 67 -0.07 22.07 13.69
CA GLY A 67 0.00 21.68 12.28
C GLY A 67 -1.29 21.12 11.68
N ASN A 68 -1.17 20.62 10.45
CA ASN A 68 -2.22 19.91 9.74
C ASN A 68 -1.65 18.70 8.99
N ILE A 69 -2.54 17.79 8.57
CA ILE A 69 -2.21 16.75 7.61
C ILE A 69 -2.53 17.31 6.22
N ALA A 70 -1.52 17.58 5.40
CA ALA A 70 -1.74 18.15 4.07
C ALA A 70 -2.25 17.11 3.05
N ALA A 71 -1.57 15.98 2.94
CA ALA A 71 -1.92 14.90 2.02
C ALA A 71 -1.21 13.58 2.39
N PRO A 72 -1.76 12.43 1.99
CA PRO A 72 -1.03 11.17 2.05
C PRO A 72 0.11 11.17 1.02
N VAL A 73 1.31 10.77 1.46
CA VAL A 73 2.52 10.73 0.65
C VAL A 73 3.22 9.38 0.77
N ASN A 74 3.94 9.01 -0.27
CA ASN A 74 4.88 7.89 -0.26
C ASN A 74 6.30 8.44 -0.12
N VAL A 75 7.04 7.97 0.90
CA VAL A 75 8.38 8.46 1.21
C VAL A 75 9.41 7.37 0.95
N SER A 76 10.47 7.69 0.20
CA SER A 76 11.57 6.78 -0.12
C SER A 76 12.88 7.29 0.48
N TYR A 77 13.39 6.58 1.48
CA TYR A 77 14.64 6.91 2.18
C TYR A 77 15.90 6.29 1.56
N TYR A 78 15.77 5.24 0.75
CA TYR A 78 16.90 4.46 0.25
C TYR A 78 16.97 4.46 -1.28
N HIS A 79 18.19 4.37 -1.82
CA HIS A 79 18.45 4.19 -3.25
C HIS A 79 19.56 3.17 -3.46
N GLY A 80 19.38 2.25 -4.42
CA GLY A 80 20.40 1.24 -4.72
C GLY A 80 20.86 0.45 -3.50
N PHE A 81 22.03 -0.17 -3.63
CA PHE A 81 22.64 -0.96 -2.56
C PHE A 81 24.16 -0.84 -2.63
N THR A 82 24.81 -0.97 -1.48
CA THR A 82 26.25 -1.15 -1.37
C THR A 82 26.51 -2.58 -0.89
N VAL A 83 27.41 -3.28 -1.58
CA VAL A 83 27.86 -4.60 -1.14
C VAL A 83 28.77 -4.41 0.06
N VAL A 84 28.40 -4.99 1.19
CA VAL A 84 29.19 -4.99 2.42
C VAL A 84 29.61 -6.42 2.72
N THR A 85 30.91 -6.65 2.81
CA THR A 85 31.47 -7.95 3.18
C THR A 85 31.63 -8.02 4.69
N ASN A 86 31.08 -9.07 5.29
CA ASN A 86 31.31 -9.33 6.72
C ASN A 86 32.80 -9.67 6.92
N PRO A 87 33.54 -8.94 7.77
CA PRO A 87 34.99 -9.14 7.93
C PRO A 87 35.35 -10.49 8.59
N ILE A 88 34.42 -11.11 9.32
CA ILE A 88 34.63 -12.38 10.02
C ILE A 88 34.26 -13.56 9.13
N THR A 89 33.11 -13.48 8.43
CA THR A 89 32.57 -14.62 7.66
C THR A 89 32.89 -14.56 6.16
N GLY A 90 33.43 -13.44 5.67
CA GLY A 90 33.69 -13.21 4.24
C GLY A 90 32.44 -13.12 3.37
N ARG A 91 31.23 -13.26 3.94
CA ARG A 91 29.98 -13.25 3.19
C ARG A 91 29.59 -11.81 2.82
N ALA A 92 29.36 -11.59 1.53
CA ALA A 92 28.84 -10.35 1.00
C ALA A 92 27.32 -10.26 1.19
N ARG A 93 26.82 -9.08 1.57
CA ARG A 93 25.39 -8.75 1.57
C ARG A 93 25.15 -7.37 0.98
N ASN A 94 24.00 -7.20 0.34
CA ASN A 94 23.56 -5.90 -0.16
C ASN A 94 22.91 -5.12 0.98
N VAL A 95 23.46 -3.95 1.31
CA VAL A 95 22.89 -3.01 2.28
C VAL A 95 22.28 -1.83 1.51
N PRO A 96 21.01 -1.46 1.75
CA PRO A 96 20.41 -0.29 1.12
C PRO A 96 21.18 1.00 1.45
N LYS A 97 21.46 1.83 0.45
CA LYS A 97 22.15 3.12 0.68
C LYS A 97 21.14 4.21 1.01
N LEU A 98 21.35 4.89 2.13
CA LEU A 98 20.51 6.01 2.57
C LEU A 98 20.66 7.19 1.60
N LYS A 99 19.56 7.86 1.27
CA LYS A 99 19.55 9.12 0.53
C LYS A 99 19.87 10.29 1.46
N ALA A 100 20.55 11.30 0.93
CA ALA A 100 20.76 12.56 1.66
C ALA A 100 19.42 13.29 1.91
N THR A 101 18.54 13.28 0.91
CA THR A 101 17.18 13.82 1.01
C THR A 101 16.18 12.70 0.67
N PRO A 102 15.18 12.44 1.51
CA PRO A 102 14.12 11.50 1.19
C PRO A 102 13.32 12.01 -0.01
N ASP A 103 12.98 11.11 -0.93
CA ASP A 103 12.05 11.48 -1.99
C ASP A 103 10.62 11.35 -1.46
N VAL A 104 9.83 12.42 -1.61
CA VAL A 104 8.42 12.44 -1.23
C VAL A 104 7.57 12.47 -2.50
N ASP A 105 6.73 11.45 -2.68
CA ASP A 105 5.75 11.35 -3.77
C ASP A 105 4.35 11.59 -3.24
N THR A 106 3.65 12.60 -3.75
CA THR A 106 2.22 12.78 -3.47
C THR A 106 1.42 11.63 -4.06
N ILE A 107 0.49 11.07 -3.28
CA ILE A 107 -0.48 10.10 -3.77
C ILE A 107 -1.53 10.85 -4.60
N THR A 108 -1.59 10.54 -5.90
CA THR A 108 -2.45 11.24 -6.87
C THR A 108 -3.80 10.56 -7.07
N GLY A 109 -3.98 9.37 -6.51
CA GLY A 109 -5.24 8.63 -6.59
C GLY A 109 -5.16 7.31 -5.85
N GLN A 110 -6.29 6.64 -5.74
CA GLN A 110 -6.37 5.30 -5.14
C GLN A 110 -7.43 4.45 -5.81
N SER A 111 -7.25 3.13 -5.81
CA SER A 111 -8.25 2.20 -6.29
C SER A 111 -8.21 0.85 -5.57
N CYS A 112 -9.38 0.36 -5.16
CA CYS A 112 -9.57 -1.00 -4.69
C CYS A 112 -9.28 -1.96 -5.84
N ASN A 113 -8.46 -2.97 -5.56
CA ASN A 113 -8.21 -4.07 -6.46
C ASN A 113 -9.45 -4.95 -6.54
N GLN A 114 -9.79 -5.42 -7.74
CA GLN A 114 -10.89 -6.36 -7.93
C GLN A 114 -10.61 -7.71 -7.27
N ARG A 115 -9.35 -8.16 -7.24
CA ARG A 115 -9.01 -9.47 -6.66
C ARG A 115 -8.97 -9.42 -5.15
N VAL A 116 -9.51 -10.47 -4.53
CA VAL A 116 -9.38 -10.73 -3.10
C VAL A 116 -7.89 -10.94 -2.78
N ALA A 117 -7.38 -10.17 -1.84
CA ALA A 117 -6.02 -10.28 -1.35
C ALA A 117 -6.01 -10.91 0.05
N THR A 118 -4.81 -11.14 0.59
CA THR A 118 -4.62 -11.40 2.02
C THR A 118 -3.68 -10.36 2.61
N GLN A 119 -3.69 -10.15 3.93
CA GLN A 119 -2.77 -9.19 4.57
C GLN A 119 -1.29 -9.44 4.21
N ARG A 120 -0.93 -10.69 3.89
CA ARG A 120 0.44 -11.07 3.52
C ARG A 120 0.69 -11.07 2.01
N ARG A 121 -0.34 -11.21 1.16
CA ARG A 121 -0.17 -11.47 -0.29
C ARG A 121 -1.18 -10.69 -1.12
N ARG A 122 -0.74 -10.21 -2.29
CA ARG A 122 -1.59 -9.47 -3.24
C ARG A 122 -2.70 -10.31 -3.88
N GLN A 123 -2.62 -11.62 -3.76
CA GLN A 123 -3.64 -12.56 -4.21
C GLN A 123 -3.86 -13.60 -3.12
N GLY A 124 -5.11 -13.83 -2.74
CA GLY A 124 -5.50 -14.98 -1.94
C GLY A 124 -5.26 -16.28 -2.69
N PHE A 125 -4.96 -17.36 -1.97
CA PHE A 125 -4.84 -18.68 -2.58
C PHE A 125 -6.19 -19.09 -3.16
N SER A 126 -6.18 -19.55 -4.42
CA SER A 126 -7.28 -20.33 -4.97
C SER A 126 -7.29 -21.69 -4.30
N VAL A 127 -8.38 -22.03 -3.62
CA VAL A 127 -8.79 -23.42 -3.53
C VAL A 127 -9.37 -23.82 -4.88
#